data_AF-A0A0M9DTR4-F1
#
_entry.id   AF-A0A0M9DTR4-F1
#
_cell.length_a   1.000
_cell.length_b   1.000
_cell.length_c   1.000
_cell.angle_alpha   90.00
_cell.angle_beta   90.00
_cell.angle_gamma   90.00
#
_symmetry.space_group_name_H-M   'P 1'
#
loop_
_entity.id
_entity.type
_entity.pdbx_description
1 polymer ?
#
loop_
_entity_poly.entity_id
_entity_poly.type
_entity_poly.pdbx_seq_one_letter_code
_entity_poly.pdbx_strand_id
1 'polypeptide(L)'
;MKFIFAKVNRYKIPPFVILLVVGLTSIGADLNVLPFMLIIAFIEILIYLFFVSTIGWLIKNDLQAISLNLSFVFLGIGSLEKIMHWPGADLHLILGKVLLIACLIIGCIIIFSKKI
;
A
#
# COMPACT_ATOMS: atom_id res chain seq x y z
N MET A 1 -7.16 -2.51 -30.94
CA MET A 1 -6.08 -2.75 -29.96
C MET A 1 -5.32 -1.49 -29.49
N LYS A 2 -5.57 -0.29 -30.04
CA LYS A 2 -4.94 0.97 -29.58
C LYS A 2 -5.61 1.65 -28.36
N PHE A 3 -6.84 1.27 -28.00
CA PHE A 3 -7.58 1.89 -26.89
C PHE A 3 -7.26 1.33 -25.49
N ILE A 4 -6.62 0.16 -25.39
CA ILE A 4 -6.33 -0.48 -24.10
C ILE A 4 -5.12 0.16 -23.41
N PHE A 5 -4.14 0.65 -24.18
CA PHE A 5 -2.92 1.26 -23.64
C PHE A 5 -3.11 2.70 -23.12
N ALA A 6 -4.13 3.43 -23.56
CA ALA A 6 -4.34 4.81 -23.14
C ALA A 6 -4.81 4.96 -21.68
N LYS A 7 -5.40 3.91 -21.08
CA LYS A 7 -6.02 3.97 -19.75
C LYS A 7 -5.12 3.46 -18.61
N VAL A 8 -4.00 2.81 -18.93
CA VAL A 8 -3.03 2.27 -17.96
C VAL A 8 -2.20 3.38 -17.28
N ASN A 9 -2.21 4.60 -17.82
CA ASN A 9 -1.29 5.67 -17.42
C ASN A 9 -1.77 6.58 -16.25
N ARG A 10 -2.77 6.15 -15.45
CA ARG A 10 -3.38 7.01 -14.42
C ARG A 10 -2.80 6.90 -13.01
N TYR A 11 -2.02 5.86 -12.72
CA TYR A 11 -1.46 5.67 -11.39
C TYR A 11 0.06 5.60 -11.47
N LYS A 12 0.69 6.77 -11.68
CA LYS A 12 2.11 6.93 -11.37
C LYS A 12 2.24 6.85 -9.86
N ILE A 13 2.82 5.76 -9.36
CA ILE A 13 3.24 5.64 -7.96
C ILE A 13 4.09 6.89 -7.67
N PRO A 14 3.72 7.72 -6.70
CA PRO A 14 4.46 8.94 -6.44
C PRO A 14 5.91 8.58 -6.09
N PRO A 15 6.92 9.20 -6.70
CA PRO A 15 8.32 8.88 -6.43
C PRO A 15 8.70 9.07 -4.95
N PHE A 16 7.96 9.91 -4.21
CA PHE A 16 8.14 10.06 -2.76
C PHE A 16 7.79 8.78 -1.98
N VAL A 17 6.85 7.95 -2.44
CA VAL A 17 6.46 6.70 -1.77
C VAL A 17 7.59 5.68 -1.86
N ILE A 18 8.26 5.62 -3.02
CA ILE A 18 9.43 4.77 -3.22
C ILE A 18 10.61 5.28 -2.36
N LEU A 19 10.83 6.59 -2.32
CA LEU A 19 11.90 7.19 -1.52
C LEU A 19 11.70 7.01 -0.02
N LEU A 20 10.45 7.12 0.47
CA LEU A 20 10.11 6.97 1.88
C LEU A 20 10.29 5.52 2.35
N VAL A 21 9.89 4.55 1.53
CA VAL A 21 10.04 3.12 1.85
C VAL A 21 11.51 2.69 1.79
N VAL A 22 12.29 3.19 0.83
CA VAL A 22 13.74 2.91 0.75
C VAL A 22 14.53 3.63 1.84
N GLY A 23 14.10 4.82 2.25
CA GLY A 23 14.73 5.55 3.35
C GLY A 23 14.57 4.87 4.70
N LEU A 24 13.39 4.30 4.98
CA LEU A 24 13.11 3.65 6.26
C LEU A 24 13.83 2.29 6.41
N THR A 25 14.17 1.57 5.33
CA THR A 25 14.91 0.30 5.48
C THR A 25 16.39 0.47 5.83
N SER A 26 16.91 1.71 5.88
CA SER A 26 18.35 1.99 6.04
C SER A 26 18.80 2.35 7.48
N ILE A 27 17.89 2.56 8.43
CA ILE A 27 18.24 3.08 9.78
C ILE A 27 18.32 1.94 10.82
N GLY A 28 19.48 1.29 10.95
CA GLY A 28 19.78 0.51 12.16
C GLY A 28 19.60 -1.02 12.09
N ALA A 29 19.67 -1.63 10.91
CA ALA A 29 19.81 -3.07 10.79
C ALA A 29 21.29 -3.49 10.83
N ASP A 30 21.58 -4.56 11.59
CA ASP A 30 22.90 -5.18 11.66
C ASP A 30 23.34 -5.66 10.26
N LEU A 31 24.56 -5.31 9.83
CA LEU A 31 25.03 -5.46 8.44
C LEU A 31 24.92 -6.89 7.89
N ASN A 32 24.99 -7.89 8.78
CA ASN A 32 24.92 -9.31 8.41
C ASN A 32 23.50 -9.80 8.09
N VAL A 33 22.47 -9.12 8.60
CA VAL A 33 21.05 -9.49 8.42
C VAL A 33 20.36 -8.58 7.39
N LEU A 34 20.97 -7.41 7.13
CA LEU A 34 20.54 -6.42 6.14
C LEU A 34 20.13 -7.01 4.77
N PRO A 35 20.89 -7.93 4.13
CA PRO A 35 20.49 -8.46 2.82
C PRO A 35 19.21 -9.31 2.88
N PHE A 36 19.02 -10.10 3.95
CA PHE A 36 17.79 -10.88 4.13
C PHE A 36 16.59 -9.99 4.43
N MET A 37 16.76 -8.95 5.23
CA MET A 37 15.70 -7.98 5.53
C MET A 37 15.30 -7.17 4.30
N LEU A 38 16.27 -6.78 3.45
CA LEU A 38 15.98 -6.10 2.18
C LEU A 38 15.21 -6.99 1.21
N ILE A 39 15.52 -8.29 1.14
CA ILE A 39 14.78 -9.24 0.30
C ILE A 39 13.34 -9.39 0.79
N ILE A 40 13.14 -9.58 2.10
CA ILE A 40 11.80 -9.68 2.69
C ILE A 40 11.01 -8.40 2.43
N ALA A 41 11.64 -7.24 2.64
CA ALA A 41 11.01 -5.95 2.41
C ALA A 41 10.63 -5.74 0.95
N PHE A 42 11.52 -6.11 0.03
CA PHE A 42 11.27 -6.02 -1.41
C PHE A 42 10.13 -6.92 -1.85
N ILE A 43 10.05 -8.15 -1.33
CA ILE A 43 8.95 -9.10 -1.58
C ILE A 43 7.63 -8.52 -1.05
N GLU A 44 7.61 -7.97 0.16
CA GLU A 44 6.43 -7.33 0.74
C GLU A 44 5.93 -6.17 -0.13
N ILE A 45 6.83 -5.28 -0.53
CA ILE A 45 6.51 -4.14 -1.40
C ILE A 45 5.95 -4.62 -2.74
N LEU A 46 6.53 -5.66 -3.35
CA LEU A 46 6.02 -6.23 -4.60
C LEU A 46 4.62 -6.83 -4.44
N ILE A 47 4.36 -7.54 -3.34
CA ILE A 47 3.03 -8.06 -3.02
C ILE A 47 2.02 -6.91 -2.88
N TYR A 48 2.39 -5.82 -2.19
CA TYR A 48 1.52 -4.65 -2.06
C TYR A 48 1.26 -3.96 -3.40
N LEU A 49 2.29 -3.77 -4.24
CA LEU A 49 2.13 -3.19 -5.58
C LEU A 49 1.26 -4.06 -6.49
N PHE A 50 1.40 -5.39 -6.40
CA PHE A 50 0.54 -6.33 -7.11
C PHE A 50 -0.92 -6.24 -6.63
N PHE A 51 -1.14 -6.17 -5.32
CA PHE A 51 -2.48 -6.07 -4.75
C PHE A 51 -3.15 -4.72 -5.11
N VAL A 52 -2.40 -3.63 -5.01
CA VAL A 52 -2.80 -2.27 -5.40
C VAL A 52 -3.20 -2.21 -6.87
N SER A 53 -2.40 -2.79 -7.77
CA SER A 53 -2.69 -2.75 -9.21
C SER A 53 -3.93 -3.56 -9.56
N THR A 54 -4.13 -4.69 -8.87
CA THR A 54 -5.31 -5.54 -9.05
C THR A 54 -6.59 -4.88 -8.51
N ILE A 55 -6.54 -4.30 -7.31
CA ILE A 55 -7.69 -3.62 -6.65
C ILE A 55 -8.00 -2.28 -7.32
N GLY A 56 -6.98 -1.50 -7.68
CA GLY A 56 -7.14 -0.23 -8.40
C GLY A 56 -7.79 -0.42 -9.78
N TRP A 57 -7.63 -1.59 -10.39
CA TRP A 57 -8.36 -1.94 -11.61
C TRP A 57 -9.85 -2.26 -11.35
N LEU A 58 -10.18 -2.86 -10.21
CA LEU A 58 -11.56 -3.18 -9.79
C LEU A 58 -12.38 -1.93 -9.42
N ILE A 59 -11.72 -0.86 -8.95
CA ILE A 59 -12.38 0.31 -8.38
C ILE A 59 -12.39 1.46 -9.39
N LYS A 60 -13.59 1.87 -9.81
CA LYS A 60 -13.79 2.97 -10.76
C LYS A 60 -13.76 4.36 -10.10
N ASN A 61 -13.81 4.43 -8.77
CA ASN A 61 -13.81 5.69 -8.02
C ASN A 61 -12.39 6.05 -7.59
N ASP A 62 -11.87 7.17 -8.12
CA ASP A 62 -10.50 7.62 -7.86
C ASP A 62 -10.22 7.82 -6.35
N LEU A 63 -11.20 8.31 -5.59
CA LEU A 63 -11.09 8.52 -4.14
C LEU A 63 -10.92 7.21 -3.33
N GLN A 64 -11.69 6.17 -3.69
CA GLN A 64 -11.57 4.84 -3.06
C GLN A 64 -10.25 4.17 -3.45
N ALA A 65 -9.84 4.33 -4.71
CA ALA A 65 -8.55 3.83 -5.18
C ALA A 65 -7.40 4.46 -4.39
N ILE A 66 -7.38 5.79 -4.22
CA ILE A 66 -6.36 6.48 -3.43
C ILE A 66 -6.37 6.02 -1.97
N SER A 67 -7.54 5.93 -1.34
CA SER A 67 -7.66 5.51 0.06
C SER A 67 -7.14 4.09 0.28
N LEU A 68 -7.44 3.15 -0.61
CA LEU A 68 -6.93 1.77 -0.51
C LEU A 68 -5.43 1.69 -0.74
N ASN A 69 -4.92 2.39 -1.75
CA ASN A 69 -3.48 2.51 -1.97
C ASN A 69 -2.76 2.98 -0.71
N LEU A 70 -3.27 4.05 -0.10
CA LEU A 70 -2.69 4.62 1.11
C LEU A 70 -2.74 3.63 2.29
N SER A 71 -3.87 2.93 2.44
CA SER A 71 -4.05 1.89 3.47
C SER A 71 -3.00 0.79 3.36
N PHE A 72 -2.78 0.28 2.15
CA PHE A 72 -1.79 -0.78 1.88
C PHE A 72 -0.35 -0.30 2.11
N VAL A 73 -0.04 0.97 1.79
CA VAL A 73 1.27 1.55 2.11
C VAL A 73 1.51 1.59 3.61
N PHE A 74 0.54 2.06 4.40
CA PHE A 74 0.68 2.07 5.87
C PHE A 74 0.78 0.68 6.48
N LEU A 75 0.04 -0.30 5.94
CA LEU A 75 0.16 -1.69 6.36
C LEU A 75 1.54 -2.28 6.05
N GLY A 76 2.10 -1.98 4.87
CA GLY A 76 3.43 -2.44 4.47
C GLY A 76 4.55 -1.79 5.28
N ILE A 77 4.46 -0.48 5.53
CA ILE A 77 5.43 0.20 6.40
C ILE A 77 5.34 -0.35 7.82
N GLY A 78 4.13 -0.50 8.36
CA GLY A 78 3.93 -1.02 9.70
C GLY A 78 4.39 -2.48 9.87
N SER A 79 4.22 -3.33 8.85
CA SER A 79 4.71 -4.71 8.90
C SER A 79 6.25 -4.77 8.82
N LEU A 80 6.86 -3.95 7.99
CA LEU A 80 8.33 -3.77 7.95
C LEU A 80 8.88 -3.33 9.30
N GLU A 81 8.31 -2.27 9.88
CA GLU A 81 8.71 -1.79 11.20
C GLU A 81 8.51 -2.84 12.28
N LYS A 82 7.47 -3.69 12.17
CA LYS A 82 7.23 -4.80 13.11
C LYS A 82 8.34 -5.85 13.01
N ILE A 83 8.79 -6.18 11.80
CA ILE A 83 9.91 -7.11 11.56
C ILE A 83 11.21 -6.49 12.07
N MET A 84 11.45 -5.21 11.79
CA MET A 84 12.64 -4.46 12.22
C MET A 84 12.62 -4.05 13.70
N HIS A 85 11.54 -4.37 14.44
CA HIS A 85 11.32 -3.97 15.84
C HIS A 85 11.38 -2.45 16.09
N TRP A 86 11.09 -1.66 15.07
CA TRP A 86 11.11 -0.21 15.18
C TRP A 86 9.94 0.31 16.02
N PRO A 87 10.19 1.34 16.86
CA PRO A 87 9.13 1.97 17.64
C PRO A 87 8.16 2.67 16.69
N GLY A 88 6.87 2.34 16.77
CA GLY A 88 5.83 2.91 15.91
C GLY A 88 5.16 1.93 14.96
N ALA A 89 5.69 0.70 14.82
CA ALA A 89 5.13 -0.35 13.98
C ALA A 89 3.62 -0.56 14.16
N ASP A 90 3.19 -0.65 15.41
CA ASP A 90 1.78 -0.85 15.75
C ASP A 90 0.91 0.34 15.35
N LEU A 91 1.44 1.55 15.42
CA LEU A 91 0.72 2.76 15.08
C LEU A 91 0.47 2.84 13.57
N HIS A 92 1.48 2.54 12.75
CA HIS A 92 1.33 2.44 11.30
C HIS A 92 0.41 1.29 10.87
N LEU A 93 0.50 0.12 11.53
CA LEU A 93 -0.42 -1.00 11.28
C LEU A 93 -1.87 -0.64 11.62
N ILE A 94 -2.10 0.04 12.75
CA ILE A 94 -3.45 0.48 13.14
C ILE A 94 -3.99 1.49 12.14
N LEU A 95 -3.20 2.50 11.76
CA LEU A 95 -3.59 3.50 10.76
C LEU A 95 -3.97 2.85 9.43
N GLY A 96 -3.14 1.92 8.94
CA GLY A 96 -3.41 1.17 7.71
C GLY A 96 -4.70 0.35 7.80
N LYS A 97 -4.95 -0.33 8.93
CA LYS A 97 -6.19 -1.10 9.17
C LYS A 97 -7.42 -0.20 9.21
N VAL A 98 -7.35 0.93 9.93
CA VAL A 98 -8.47 1.87 10.06
C VAL A 98 -8.84 2.45 8.70
N LEU A 99 -7.86 2.90 7.91
CA LEU A 99 -8.09 3.42 6.57
C LEU A 99 -8.71 2.35 5.65
N LEU A 100 -8.23 1.10 5.74
CA LEU A 100 -8.75 0.00 4.94
C LEU A 100 -10.22 -0.30 5.27
N ILE A 101 -10.54 -0.41 6.56
CA ILE A 101 -11.91 -0.65 7.04
C ILE A 101 -12.82 0.50 6.63
N ALA A 102 -12.41 1.75 6.84
CA ALA A 102 -13.19 2.92 6.47
C ALA A 102 -13.50 2.93 4.97
N CYS A 103 -12.51 2.63 4.11
CA CYS A 103 -12.71 2.57 2.68
C CYS A 103 -13.68 1.45 2.27
N LEU A 104 -13.60 0.27 2.89
CA LEU A 104 -14.51 -0.84 2.61
C LEU A 104 -15.95 -0.51 3.01
N ILE A 105 -16.15 0.10 4.19
CA ILE A 105 -17.49 0.51 4.66
C ILE A 105 -18.10 1.53 3.68
N ILE A 106 -17.35 2.56 3.29
CA ILE A 106 -17.81 3.56 2.31
C ILE A 106 -18.12 2.90 0.96
N GLY A 107 -17.29 1.95 0.53
CA GLY A 107 -17.51 1.12 -0.65
C GLY A 107 -18.84 0.37 -0.61
N CYS A 108 -19.11 -0.34 0.48
CA CYS A 108 -20.35 -1.06 0.70
C CYS A 108 -21.56 -0.11 0.68
N ILE A 109 -21.51 1.02 1.40
CA ILE A 109 -22.60 2.00 1.44
C ILE A 109 -22.94 2.52 0.04
N ILE A 110 -21.95 2.89 -0.76
CA ILE A 110 -22.17 3.39 -2.13
C ILE A 110 -22.82 2.33 -3.03
N ILE A 111 -22.41 1.07 -2.89
CA ILE A 111 -22.98 -0.04 -3.67
C ILE A 111 -24.45 -0.27 -3.30
N PHE A 112 -24.77 -0.29 -1.99
CA PHE A 112 -26.14 -0.47 -1.51
C PHE A 112 -27.04 0.72 -1.87
N SER A 113 -26.52 1.95 -1.79
CA SER A 113 -27.28 3.16 -2.16
C SER A 113 -27.62 3.25 -3.64
N LYS A 114 -26.87 2.59 -4.53
CA LYS A 114 -27.16 2.57 -5.98
C LYS A 114 -28.14 1.48 -6.40
N LYS A 115 -28.51 0.57 -5.48
CA LYS A 115 -29.43 -0.55 -5.74
C LYS A 115 -30.88 -0.27 -5.30
N ILE A 116 -31.12 0.85 -4.64
CA ILE A 116 -32.44 1.39 -4.29
C ILE A 116 -32.77 2.46 -5.33
#